data_AF-A7SD47-F1
#
_entry.id   AF-A7SD47-F1
#
_cell.length_a   1.000
_cell.length_b   1.000
_cell.length_c   1.000
_cell.angle_alpha   90.00
_cell.angle_beta   90.00
_cell.angle_gamma   90.00
#
_symmetry.space_group_name_H-M   'P 1'
#
loop_
_entity.id
_entity.type
_entity.pdbx_description
1 polymer ?
#
loop_
_entity_poly.entity_id
_entity_poly.type
_entity_poly.pdbx_seq_one_letter_code
_entity_poly.pdbx_strand_id
1 'polypeptide(L)'
;MIIQYSDYTWCIFLPFQDPCFSNPCLNGGTCTADQFNWTYRCSCGVSFSAAPYLDDHCGTELGFVQHSVFRNVFNAAASVKYVIKFNEANRLCQVFGARLATIAQVDKAWKVGLFECSYGWVAEGFAALPIRLPLRDCNTSRDQHSVHRVYYSTTTKKLDAYCYRETDNCNEEGWYQNKYKCYRFFLDSHVRWEEASRACHVHGGVMGVFNSIDKLDFVRYHVPTLNNSTSRIFVGLRKTIALSNASAFEPGDFTASARCHITLFYQTGGVWTWSYNNLTPGAQLWESAAPASQGPLGAVTIATGRLVDVPDSGYHKLPFVCEKNLP
;
A
#
# COMPACT_ATOMS: atom_id res chain seq x y z
N MET A 1 6.14 -3.07 53.85
CA MET A 1 5.25 -2.69 54.97
C MET A 1 4.23 -3.81 55.12
N ILE A 2 4.19 -4.49 56.28
CA ILE A 2 3.21 -5.56 56.54
C ILE A 2 1.95 -4.87 57.06
N ILE A 3 0.83 -4.99 56.35
CA ILE A 3 -0.48 -4.60 56.86
C ILE A 3 -1.25 -5.89 57.14
N GLN A 4 -1.49 -6.16 58.43
CA GLN A 4 -2.35 -7.27 58.86
C GLN A 4 -3.81 -6.88 58.66
N TYR A 5 -4.52 -7.64 57.82
CA TYR A 5 -5.97 -7.80 57.93
C TYR A 5 -6.24 -9.29 58.13
N SER A 6 -6.81 -9.60 59.30
CA SER A 6 -7.50 -10.85 59.69
C SER A 6 -7.15 -12.14 58.92
N ASP A 7 -6.44 -13.03 59.62
CA ASP A 7 -6.50 -14.50 59.55
C ASP A 7 -6.21 -15.24 58.24
N TYR A 8 -5.65 -14.59 57.23
CA TYR A 8 -4.99 -15.31 56.13
C TYR A 8 -3.63 -14.69 55.80
N THR A 9 -2.55 -15.38 56.20
CA THR A 9 -1.17 -15.07 55.77
C THR A 9 -1.01 -15.42 54.30
N TRP A 10 -1.50 -14.55 53.41
CA TRP A 10 -1.02 -14.53 52.05
C TRP A 10 0.25 -13.69 52.03
N CYS A 11 1.41 -14.33 51.83
CA CYS A 11 2.58 -13.63 51.32
C CYS A 11 2.24 -13.17 49.91
N ILE A 12 1.50 -12.07 49.77
CA ILE A 12 1.52 -11.30 48.54
C ILE A 12 2.91 -10.68 48.53
N PHE A 13 3.86 -11.37 47.91
CA PHE A 13 4.95 -10.69 47.24
C PHE A 13 4.26 -9.66 46.35
N LEU A 14 4.13 -8.42 46.80
CA LEU A 14 4.00 -7.31 45.87
C LEU A 14 5.32 -7.39 45.10
N PRO A 15 5.33 -7.82 43.82
CA PRO A 15 6.56 -7.75 43.09
C PRO A 15 6.94 -6.28 43.14
N PHE A 16 8.15 -5.99 43.61
CA PHE A 16 8.78 -4.70 43.34
C PHE A 16 8.58 -4.49 41.85
N GLN A 17 7.66 -3.61 41.49
CA GLN A 17 7.16 -3.56 40.13
C GLN A 17 8.26 -2.87 39.35
N ASP A 18 9.08 -3.67 38.68
CA ASP A 18 10.19 -3.19 37.87
C ASP A 18 9.62 -2.12 36.91
N PRO A 19 10.06 -0.86 37.00
CA PRO A 19 9.55 0.20 36.13
C PRO A 19 9.84 -0.07 34.65
N CYS A 20 10.73 -1.02 34.33
CA CYS A 20 10.96 -1.52 32.97
C CYS A 20 10.02 -2.65 32.53
N PHE A 21 9.16 -3.19 33.41
CA PHE A 21 8.29 -4.33 33.12
C PHE A 21 7.31 -4.06 31.96
N SER A 22 6.83 -2.82 31.82
CA SER A 22 5.96 -2.40 30.72
C SER A 22 6.71 -2.11 29.42
N ASN A 23 8.03 -2.32 29.40
CA ASN A 23 8.94 -1.92 28.33
C ASN A 23 8.70 -0.47 27.84
N PRO A 24 8.93 0.53 28.71
CA PRO A 24 8.59 1.92 28.42
C PRO A 24 9.47 2.59 27.35
N CYS A 25 10.60 1.97 26.97
CA CYS A 25 11.51 2.52 25.96
C CYS A 25 11.09 2.10 24.54
N LEU A 26 10.86 3.07 23.67
CA LEU A 26 10.42 2.87 22.29
C LEU A 26 11.61 2.61 21.33
N ASN A 27 11.32 2.20 20.09
CA ASN A 27 12.30 2.08 18.99
C ASN A 27 13.55 1.24 19.31
N GLY A 28 13.40 0.17 20.09
CA GLY A 28 14.52 -0.72 20.46
C GLY A 28 15.47 -0.11 21.49
N GLY A 29 15.04 0.91 22.24
CA GLY A 29 15.75 1.42 23.40
C GLY A 29 15.88 0.38 24.51
N THR A 30 16.99 0.41 25.24
CA THR A 30 17.23 -0.48 26.38
C THR A 30 16.79 0.20 27.67
N CYS A 31 15.83 -0.37 28.38
CA CYS A 31 15.37 0.14 29.67
C CYS A 31 16.32 -0.27 30.80
N THR A 32 16.70 0.69 31.64
CA THR A 32 17.47 0.46 32.87
C THR A 32 16.67 0.99 34.06
N ALA A 33 16.29 0.11 34.97
CA ALA A 33 15.52 0.46 36.16
C ALA A 33 16.42 1.02 37.29
N ASP A 34 15.98 2.12 37.91
CA ASP A 34 16.49 2.60 39.19
C ASP A 34 15.55 2.13 40.31
N GLN A 35 15.94 1.03 40.96
CA GLN A 35 15.14 0.39 42.00
C GLN A 35 15.04 1.20 43.30
N PHE A 36 15.92 2.18 43.52
CA PHE A 36 15.92 3.01 44.73
C PHE A 36 14.98 4.20 44.59
N ASN A 37 14.94 4.82 43.40
CA ASN A 37 14.08 5.98 43.13
C ASN A 37 12.76 5.62 42.44
N TRP A 38 12.54 4.34 42.13
CA TRP A 38 11.37 3.86 41.36
C TRP A 38 11.21 4.59 40.02
N THR A 39 12.34 4.85 39.36
CA THR A 39 12.38 5.48 38.03
C THR A 39 13.06 4.54 37.04
N TYR A 40 13.02 4.89 35.76
CA TYR A 40 13.77 4.19 34.73
C TYR A 40 14.49 5.21 33.84
N ARG A 41 15.50 4.73 33.12
CA ARG A 41 16.17 5.47 32.05
C ARG A 41 16.21 4.62 30.79
N CYS A 42 15.98 5.25 29.65
CA CYS A 42 16.13 4.60 28.37
C CYS A 42 17.51 4.91 27.77
N SER A 43 18.24 3.86 27.40
CA SER A 43 19.45 3.95 26.60
C SER A 43 19.07 3.67 25.14
N CYS A 44 18.94 4.74 24.35
CA CYS A 44 18.63 4.61 22.93
C CYS A 44 19.88 4.15 22.18
N GLY A 45 19.77 3.13 21.33
CA GLY A 45 20.92 2.59 20.58
C GLY A 45 21.63 3.64 19.73
N VAL A 46 22.91 3.43 19.41
CA VAL A 46 23.75 4.37 18.63
C VAL A 46 23.20 4.71 17.23
N SER A 47 22.28 3.89 16.70
CA SER A 47 21.52 4.16 15.49
C SER A 47 20.46 5.28 15.65
N PHE A 48 20.12 5.61 16.89
CA PHE A 48 19.00 6.51 17.26
C PHE A 48 19.40 7.63 18.22
N SER A 49 20.48 7.50 19.00
CA SER A 49 20.92 8.51 19.99
C SER A 49 21.33 9.88 19.39
N ALA A 50 21.21 10.04 18.08
CA ALA A 50 21.40 11.30 17.36
C ALA A 50 20.33 11.54 16.30
N ALA A 51 19.19 10.84 16.36
CA ALA A 51 17.97 11.27 15.69
C ALA A 51 17.54 12.58 16.36
N PRO A 52 17.46 13.70 15.63
CA PRO A 52 16.85 14.89 16.22
C PRO A 52 15.41 14.49 16.54
N TYR A 53 14.88 14.99 17.65
CA TYR A 53 13.49 14.73 18.09
C TYR A 53 13.27 13.35 18.75
N LEU A 54 14.33 12.69 19.22
CA LEU A 54 14.21 11.56 20.14
C LEU A 54 14.01 12.08 21.57
N ASP A 55 12.86 11.77 22.19
CA ASP A 55 12.62 12.05 23.60
C ASP A 55 13.42 11.10 24.51
N ASP A 56 13.33 11.32 25.82
CA ASP A 56 14.00 10.54 26.86
C ASP A 56 13.46 9.10 27.01
N HIS A 57 12.39 8.75 26.28
CA HIS A 57 11.80 7.43 26.17
C HIS A 57 12.12 6.74 24.84
N CYS A 58 13.02 7.32 24.05
CA CYS A 58 13.33 6.89 22.68
C CYS A 58 12.13 7.00 21.72
N GLY A 59 11.12 7.82 22.04
CA GLY A 59 9.98 8.19 21.20
C GLY A 59 10.30 9.37 20.27
N THR A 60 9.54 9.53 19.18
CA THR A 60 9.73 10.64 18.23
C THR A 60 8.57 11.63 18.30
N GLU A 61 8.79 12.88 18.71
CA GLU A 61 7.72 13.87 18.94
C GLU A 61 7.05 14.40 17.65
N LEU A 62 7.70 14.32 16.48
CA LEU A 62 7.22 14.97 15.25
C LEU A 62 6.29 14.11 14.37
N GLY A 63 6.05 12.85 14.72
CA GLY A 63 5.18 11.96 13.95
C GLY A 63 5.63 11.84 12.48
N PHE A 64 6.79 11.24 12.25
CA PHE A 64 7.31 11.05 10.90
C PHE A 64 6.47 10.03 10.12
N VAL A 65 6.19 10.34 8.87
CA VAL A 65 5.31 9.56 7.99
C VAL A 65 6.01 9.23 6.67
N GLN A 66 5.63 8.09 6.09
CA GLN A 66 6.08 7.68 4.77
C GLN A 66 5.07 8.17 3.72
N HIS A 67 5.51 9.04 2.82
CA HIS A 67 4.75 9.55 1.69
C HIS A 67 5.30 8.96 0.38
N SER A 68 4.44 8.89 -0.64
CA SER A 68 4.84 8.55 -2.02
C SER A 68 5.74 7.32 -2.15
N VAL A 69 5.38 6.24 -1.45
CA VAL A 69 6.08 4.95 -1.51
C VAL A 69 5.90 4.33 -2.90
N PHE A 70 7.01 4.21 -3.64
CA PHE A 70 7.03 3.72 -5.00
C PHE A 70 8.36 3.03 -5.33
N ARG A 71 8.31 1.73 -5.65
CA ARG A 71 9.48 0.91 -6.07
C ARG A 71 10.65 1.07 -5.11
N ASN A 72 10.49 0.62 -3.86
CA ASN A 72 11.49 0.71 -2.81
C ASN A 72 11.88 2.14 -2.38
N VAL A 73 11.46 3.20 -3.09
CA VAL A 73 11.75 4.60 -2.76
C VAL A 73 10.54 5.24 -2.11
N PHE A 74 10.71 5.97 -1.02
CA PHE A 74 9.65 6.75 -0.39
C PHE A 74 10.18 8.07 0.15
N ASN A 75 9.29 9.05 0.28
CA ASN A 75 9.56 10.31 0.94
C ASN A 75 9.28 10.13 2.45
N ALA A 76 10.29 10.33 3.28
CA ALA A 76 10.16 10.43 4.72
C ALA A 76 10.06 11.91 5.10
N ALA A 77 8.91 12.30 5.64
CA ALA A 77 8.62 13.67 6.05
C ALA A 77 8.07 13.71 7.47
N ALA A 78 8.22 14.86 8.14
CA ALA A 78 7.49 15.14 9.36
C ALA A 78 6.09 15.67 9.05
N SER A 79 5.24 15.76 10.07
CA SER A 79 3.94 16.44 9.96
C SER A 79 4.06 17.90 9.49
N VAL A 80 5.23 18.52 9.67
CA VAL A 80 5.60 19.84 9.13
C VAL A 80 6.66 19.66 8.05
N LYS A 81 6.43 20.19 6.84
CA LYS A 81 7.37 20.07 5.71
C LYS A 81 8.73 20.71 6.03
N TYR A 82 9.80 20.10 5.53
CA TYR A 82 11.14 20.67 5.47
C TYR A 82 11.77 20.98 6.83
N VAL A 83 11.87 19.97 7.67
CA VAL A 83 12.50 20.08 9.00
C VAL A 83 13.80 19.29 9.15
N ILE A 84 14.18 18.48 8.16
CA ILE A 84 15.29 17.52 8.24
C ILE A 84 16.54 18.07 7.54
N LYS A 85 17.68 18.10 8.22
CA LYS A 85 19.00 18.40 7.63
C LYS A 85 19.63 17.16 7.00
N PHE A 86 20.66 17.36 6.17
CA PHE A 86 21.30 16.25 5.46
C PHE A 86 21.87 15.16 6.40
N ASN A 87 22.56 15.56 7.47
CA ASN A 87 23.14 14.64 8.46
C ASN A 87 22.08 13.84 9.24
N GLU A 88 20.83 14.31 9.24
CA GLU A 88 19.69 13.70 9.95
C GLU A 88 18.91 12.76 9.02
N ALA A 89 18.93 13.04 7.71
CA ALA A 89 18.14 12.33 6.71
C ALA A 89 18.43 10.83 6.66
N ASN A 90 19.71 10.42 6.72
CA ASN A 90 20.04 8.99 6.70
C ASN A 90 19.53 8.25 7.93
N ARG A 91 19.59 8.89 9.12
CA ARG A 91 19.08 8.31 10.37
C ARG A 91 17.56 8.18 10.33
N LEU A 92 16.86 9.18 9.79
CA LEU A 92 15.43 9.10 9.59
C LEU A 92 15.04 7.91 8.69
N CYS A 93 15.78 7.67 7.61
CA CYS A 93 15.54 6.48 6.80
C CYS A 93 15.80 5.18 7.57
N GLN A 94 16.81 5.13 8.44
CA GLN A 94 17.10 3.97 9.28
C GLN A 94 15.99 3.67 10.28
N VAL A 95 15.31 4.69 10.83
CA VAL A 95 14.09 4.52 11.65
C VAL A 95 13.01 3.76 10.89
N PHE A 96 12.90 3.98 9.59
CA PHE A 96 11.98 3.25 8.72
C PHE A 96 12.56 1.94 8.15
N GLY A 97 13.65 1.41 8.71
CA GLY A 97 14.32 0.21 8.22
C GLY A 97 14.87 0.36 6.80
N ALA A 98 15.19 1.59 6.39
CA ALA A 98 15.67 1.96 5.07
C ALA A 98 17.03 2.68 5.15
N ARG A 99 17.61 3.00 4.00
CA ARG A 99 18.78 3.89 3.88
C ARG A 99 18.44 5.11 3.06
N LEU A 100 19.25 6.16 3.10
CA LEU A 100 19.07 7.29 2.19
C LEU A 100 19.12 6.77 0.73
N ALA A 101 18.15 7.16 -0.08
CA ALA A 101 18.05 6.74 -1.47
C ALA A 101 19.15 7.42 -2.28
N THR A 102 19.76 6.68 -3.20
CA THR A 102 20.64 7.27 -4.23
C THR A 102 19.82 7.97 -5.30
N ILE A 103 20.37 8.98 -5.96
CA ILE A 103 19.69 9.64 -7.07
C ILE A 103 19.36 8.66 -8.19
N ALA A 104 20.21 7.65 -8.43
CA ALA A 104 19.95 6.61 -9.41
C ALA A 104 18.70 5.79 -9.07
N GLN A 105 18.45 5.51 -7.79
CA GLN A 105 17.23 4.83 -7.32
C GLN A 105 16.01 5.73 -7.45
N VAL A 106 16.12 7.01 -7.07
CA VAL A 106 15.04 8.00 -7.23
C VAL A 106 14.70 8.21 -8.71
N ASP A 107 15.69 8.34 -9.60
CA ASP A 107 15.51 8.44 -11.05
C ASP A 107 14.85 7.19 -11.62
N LYS A 108 15.24 5.99 -11.17
CA LYS A 108 14.61 4.74 -11.60
C LYS A 108 13.14 4.69 -11.18
N ALA A 109 12.84 5.03 -9.93
CA ALA A 109 11.46 5.11 -9.43
C ALA A 109 10.66 6.20 -10.14
N TRP A 110 11.27 7.35 -10.42
CA TRP A 110 10.66 8.46 -11.15
C TRP A 110 10.41 8.15 -12.61
N LYS A 111 11.24 7.34 -13.30
CA LYS A 111 10.98 6.90 -14.68
C LYS A 111 9.74 6.02 -14.81
N VAL A 112 9.35 5.31 -13.74
CA VAL A 112 8.23 4.37 -13.77
C VAL A 112 6.98 4.81 -13.02
N GLY A 113 7.00 5.89 -12.23
CA GLY A 113 5.76 6.40 -11.61
C GLY A 113 5.91 7.34 -10.43
N LEU A 114 7.08 7.39 -9.78
CA LEU A 114 7.27 8.24 -8.60
C LEU A 114 7.01 9.71 -8.93
N PHE A 115 6.13 10.31 -8.14
CA PHE A 115 5.74 11.71 -8.22
C PHE A 115 5.62 12.26 -6.79
N GLU A 116 6.40 13.28 -6.45
CA GLU A 116 6.34 13.96 -5.15
C GLU A 116 6.67 15.45 -5.32
N CYS A 117 5.83 16.31 -4.76
CA CYS A 117 5.99 17.77 -4.78
C CYS A 117 6.63 18.25 -3.47
N SER A 118 7.79 17.67 -3.17
CA SER A 118 8.61 18.00 -2.01
C SER A 118 10.08 17.80 -2.35
N TYR A 119 10.90 18.79 -1.97
CA TYR A 119 12.35 18.64 -2.01
C TYR A 119 12.80 17.70 -0.88
N GLY A 120 13.64 16.73 -1.20
CA GLY A 120 14.17 15.80 -0.21
C GLY A 120 15.63 15.46 -0.43
N TRP A 121 16.35 15.20 0.65
CA TRP A 121 17.76 14.77 0.62
C TRP A 121 17.92 13.39 0.00
N VAL A 122 18.95 13.23 -0.84
CA VAL A 122 19.43 11.93 -1.36
C VAL A 122 20.85 11.64 -0.86
N ALA A 123 21.30 10.39 -1.00
CA ALA A 123 22.58 9.88 -0.52
C ALA A 123 23.79 10.73 -0.96
N GLU A 124 23.71 11.33 -2.14
CA GLU A 124 24.75 12.16 -2.74
C GLU A 124 24.85 13.58 -2.15
N GLY A 125 24.00 13.94 -1.17
CA GLY A 125 24.16 15.21 -0.43
C GLY A 125 23.52 16.44 -1.07
N PHE A 126 22.63 16.26 -2.04
CA PHE A 126 21.83 17.33 -2.62
C PHE A 126 20.33 17.04 -2.51
N ALA A 127 19.50 18.00 -2.91
CA ALA A 127 18.05 17.86 -2.91
C ALA A 127 17.54 17.34 -4.25
N ALA A 128 16.74 16.28 -4.19
CA ALA A 128 15.97 15.78 -5.32
C ALA A 128 14.52 16.28 -5.25
N LEU A 129 13.92 16.51 -6.41
CA LEU A 129 12.51 16.85 -6.56
C LEU A 129 11.93 16.05 -7.76
N PRO A 130 11.28 14.90 -7.50
CA PRO A 130 10.74 14.01 -8.53
C PRO A 130 9.33 14.44 -8.95
N ILE A 131 9.23 15.50 -9.76
CA ILE A 131 7.97 16.01 -10.33
C ILE A 131 7.76 15.46 -11.74
N ARG A 132 6.51 15.16 -12.12
CA ARG A 132 6.10 14.67 -13.45
C ARG A 132 5.07 15.55 -14.14
N LEU A 133 4.35 16.38 -13.40
CA LEU A 133 3.32 17.27 -13.92
C LEU A 133 3.54 18.68 -13.38
N PRO A 134 3.40 19.72 -14.22
CA PRO A 134 3.41 21.10 -13.75
C PRO A 134 2.12 21.37 -12.96
N LEU A 135 2.10 21.04 -11.67
CA LEU A 135 1.09 21.52 -10.73
C LEU A 135 1.37 23.00 -10.43
N ARG A 136 0.30 23.81 -10.31
CA ARG A 136 0.37 25.27 -10.09
C ARG A 136 1.25 25.68 -8.90
N ASP A 137 1.42 24.80 -7.92
CA ASP A 137 2.08 25.11 -6.65
C ASP A 137 3.48 24.49 -6.50
N CYS A 138 3.95 23.72 -7.49
CA CYS A 138 5.22 23.00 -7.41
C CYS A 138 6.40 23.70 -8.12
N ASN A 139 6.16 24.92 -8.64
CA ASN A 139 7.14 25.85 -9.21
C ASN A 139 8.27 25.23 -10.06
N THR A 140 7.92 24.48 -11.12
CA THR A 140 8.89 23.95 -12.08
C THR A 140 8.48 24.22 -13.54
N SER A 141 9.48 24.35 -14.42
CA SER A 141 9.32 24.49 -15.86
C SER A 141 8.69 23.24 -16.50
N ARG A 142 8.02 23.43 -17.64
CA ARG A 142 7.13 22.44 -18.29
C ARG A 142 7.82 21.19 -18.87
N ASP A 143 9.16 21.13 -18.89
CA ASP A 143 9.93 20.03 -19.50
C ASP A 143 10.89 19.40 -18.49
N GLN A 144 10.43 18.41 -17.72
CA GLN A 144 11.31 17.59 -16.88
C GLN A 144 11.40 16.16 -17.42
N HIS A 145 12.52 15.88 -18.07
CA HIS A 145 12.91 14.54 -18.54
C HIS A 145 13.69 13.74 -17.47
N SER A 146 13.92 14.34 -16.29
CA SER A 146 14.66 13.75 -15.17
C SER A 146 14.21 14.35 -13.84
N VAL A 147 14.55 13.67 -12.74
CA VAL A 147 14.40 14.23 -11.39
C VAL A 147 15.16 15.54 -11.29
N HIS A 148 14.53 16.59 -10.77
CA HIS A 148 15.18 17.89 -10.59
C HIS A 148 16.17 17.84 -9.43
N ARG A 149 17.37 18.35 -9.64
CA ARG A 149 18.48 18.27 -8.68
C ARG A 149 18.90 19.68 -8.29
N VAL A 150 18.90 19.98 -6.99
CA VAL A 150 19.25 21.29 -6.45
C VAL A 150 20.27 21.13 -5.33
N TYR A 151 21.36 21.88 -5.41
CA TYR A 151 22.40 21.88 -4.38
C TYR A 151 22.06 22.94 -3.32
N TYR A 152 21.90 22.49 -2.08
CA TYR A 152 21.72 23.35 -0.92
C TYR A 152 22.82 23.10 0.11
N SER A 153 23.00 24.04 1.02
CA SER A 153 23.87 23.84 2.19
C SER A 153 23.35 22.68 3.05
N THR A 154 24.17 21.65 3.20
CA THR A 154 23.87 20.43 3.97
C THR A 154 23.74 20.69 5.48
N THR A 155 24.25 21.82 5.97
CA THR A 155 24.28 22.17 7.40
C THR A 155 23.12 23.07 7.83
N THR A 156 22.58 23.88 6.92
CA THR A 156 21.56 24.89 7.23
C THR A 156 20.22 24.63 6.58
N LYS A 157 20.19 24.04 5.38
CA LYS A 157 18.93 23.77 4.70
C LYS A 157 18.22 22.60 5.36
N LYS A 158 16.91 22.74 5.52
CA LYS A 158 16.02 21.70 6.00
C LYS A 158 15.07 21.33 4.86
N LEU A 159 14.85 20.03 4.67
CA LEU A 159 14.07 19.42 3.58
C LEU A 159 13.38 18.16 4.13
N ASP A 160 12.78 17.36 3.25
CA ASP A 160 12.37 15.98 3.56
C ASP A 160 13.55 15.02 3.27
N ALA A 161 13.35 13.70 3.39
CA ALA A 161 14.36 12.70 3.02
C ALA A 161 13.79 11.68 2.04
N TYR A 162 14.50 11.36 0.96
CA TYR A 162 14.15 10.21 0.13
C TYR A 162 14.88 8.98 0.63
N CYS A 163 14.11 7.97 1.02
CA CYS A 163 14.61 6.73 1.58
C CYS A 163 14.42 5.59 0.59
N TYR A 164 15.36 4.64 0.60
CA TYR A 164 15.34 3.43 -0.18
C TYR A 164 15.39 2.20 0.72
N ARG A 165 14.49 1.25 0.50
CA ARG A 165 14.45 -0.03 1.23
C ARG A 165 14.60 -1.17 0.25
N GLU A 166 15.56 -2.07 0.48
CA GLU A 166 15.87 -3.15 -0.47
C GLU A 166 14.68 -4.10 -0.68
N THR A 167 13.88 -4.29 0.37
CA THR A 167 12.61 -5.01 0.35
C THR A 167 11.45 -4.01 0.45
N ASP A 168 10.53 -4.03 -0.52
CA ASP A 168 9.18 -3.47 -0.33
C ASP A 168 8.53 -4.17 0.88
N ASN A 169 7.59 -3.54 1.59
CA ASN A 169 6.87 -4.19 2.71
C ASN A 169 6.07 -5.44 2.27
N CYS A 170 6.00 -5.69 0.97
CA CYS A 170 5.44 -6.90 0.38
C CYS A 170 6.53 -7.97 0.32
N ASN A 171 6.74 -8.70 1.42
CA ASN A 171 7.86 -9.63 1.68
C ASN A 171 8.02 -10.84 0.74
N GLU A 172 7.53 -10.82 -0.50
CA GLU A 172 7.58 -11.93 -1.44
C GLU A 172 7.99 -11.48 -2.84
N GLU A 173 8.79 -12.30 -3.53
CA GLU A 173 9.18 -12.08 -4.92
C GLU A 173 7.95 -11.94 -5.84
N GLY A 174 7.98 -10.94 -6.73
CA GLY A 174 6.91 -10.67 -7.69
C GLY A 174 5.73 -9.86 -7.14
N TRP A 175 5.77 -9.40 -5.88
CA TRP A 175 4.82 -8.43 -5.34
C TRP A 175 5.38 -7.01 -5.40
N TYR A 176 4.51 -6.05 -5.70
CA TYR A 176 4.82 -4.63 -5.88
C TYR A 176 3.97 -3.80 -4.95
N GLN A 177 4.60 -2.93 -4.15
CA GLN A 177 3.87 -2.04 -3.26
C GLN A 177 3.29 -0.82 -4.01
N ASN A 178 2.03 -0.49 -3.73
CA ASN A 178 1.44 0.82 -4.04
C ASN A 178 0.67 1.31 -2.81
N LYS A 179 1.18 2.39 -2.19
CA LYS A 179 0.68 2.93 -0.91
C LYS A 179 0.65 1.82 0.16
N TYR A 180 -0.54 1.47 0.65
CA TYR A 180 -0.77 0.52 1.75
C TYR A 180 -1.15 -0.89 1.28
N LYS A 181 -0.90 -1.21 0.00
CA LYS A 181 -1.32 -2.47 -0.63
C LYS A 181 -0.18 -3.08 -1.45
N CYS A 182 -0.18 -4.41 -1.51
CA CYS A 182 0.72 -5.21 -2.32
C CYS A 182 -0.03 -5.75 -3.53
N TYR A 183 0.59 -5.67 -4.70
CA TYR A 183 0.02 -6.14 -5.96
C TYR A 183 0.93 -7.15 -6.65
N ARG A 184 0.38 -8.25 -7.16
CA ARG A 184 1.14 -9.22 -7.97
C ARG A 184 0.45 -9.42 -9.31
N PHE A 185 1.19 -9.24 -10.39
CA PHE A 185 0.68 -9.32 -11.76
C PHE A 185 1.08 -10.65 -12.40
N PHE A 186 0.10 -11.40 -12.86
CA PHE A 186 0.29 -12.68 -13.55
C PHE A 186 0.10 -12.46 -15.05
N LEU A 187 1.09 -11.82 -15.69
CA LEU A 187 0.97 -11.32 -17.07
C LEU A 187 1.11 -12.42 -18.14
N ASP A 188 1.82 -13.51 -17.81
CA ASP A 188 2.00 -14.64 -18.73
C ASP A 188 0.86 -15.67 -18.63
N SER A 189 0.06 -15.60 -17.56
CA SER A 189 -1.00 -16.56 -17.25
C SER A 189 -2.37 -16.07 -17.71
N HIS A 190 -2.85 -16.62 -18.83
CA HIS A 190 -4.17 -16.31 -19.37
C HIS A 190 -5.20 -17.34 -18.86
N VAL A 191 -6.04 -16.93 -17.92
CA VAL A 191 -6.99 -17.82 -17.24
C VAL A 191 -8.38 -17.21 -17.22
N ARG A 192 -9.40 -18.00 -16.83
CA ARG A 192 -10.75 -17.47 -16.60
C ARG A 192 -10.79 -16.66 -15.31
N TRP A 193 -11.76 -15.76 -15.17
CA TRP A 193 -11.86 -14.89 -13.99
C TRP A 193 -11.98 -15.69 -12.67
N GLU A 194 -12.76 -16.76 -12.64
CA GLU A 194 -12.90 -17.64 -11.46
C GLU A 194 -11.60 -18.41 -11.12
N GLU A 195 -10.75 -18.67 -12.12
CA GLU A 195 -9.44 -19.29 -11.91
C GLU A 195 -8.43 -18.27 -11.38
N ALA A 196 -8.45 -17.04 -11.91
CA ALA A 196 -7.68 -15.92 -11.38
C ALA A 196 -8.03 -15.62 -9.92
N SER A 197 -9.34 -15.59 -9.60
CA SER A 197 -9.82 -15.37 -8.24
C SER A 197 -9.29 -16.42 -7.26
N ARG A 198 -9.37 -17.70 -7.63
CA ARG A 198 -8.79 -18.79 -6.83
C ARG A 198 -7.28 -18.68 -6.70
N ALA A 199 -6.56 -18.34 -7.77
CA ALA A 199 -5.11 -18.14 -7.73
C ALA A 199 -4.72 -17.05 -6.74
N CYS A 200 -5.44 -15.93 -6.69
CA CYS A 200 -5.15 -14.87 -5.71
C CYS A 200 -5.34 -15.33 -4.27
N HIS A 201 -6.37 -16.12 -3.98
CA HIS A 201 -6.58 -16.70 -2.65
C HIS A 201 -5.45 -17.66 -2.25
N VAL A 202 -4.95 -18.49 -3.18
CA VAL A 202 -3.80 -19.37 -2.94
C VAL A 202 -2.54 -18.58 -2.57
N HIS A 203 -2.39 -17.36 -3.10
CA HIS A 203 -1.29 -16.45 -2.78
C HIS A 203 -1.55 -15.53 -1.57
N GLY A 204 -2.54 -15.84 -0.74
CA GLY A 204 -2.84 -15.08 0.48
C GLY A 204 -3.40 -13.68 0.22
N GLY A 205 -4.02 -13.48 -0.94
CA GLY A 205 -4.63 -12.21 -1.34
C GLY A 205 -6.01 -12.41 -2.00
N VAL A 206 -6.49 -11.36 -2.63
CA VAL A 206 -7.75 -11.34 -3.39
C VAL A 206 -7.50 -10.75 -4.77
N MET A 207 -8.48 -10.81 -5.67
CA MET A 207 -8.41 -10.09 -6.93
C MET A 207 -8.25 -8.58 -6.68
N GLY A 208 -7.42 -7.91 -7.48
CA GLY A 208 -7.05 -6.51 -7.22
C GLY A 208 -8.24 -5.54 -7.22
N VAL A 209 -8.25 -4.62 -6.25
CA VAL A 209 -9.36 -3.67 -6.04
C VAL A 209 -8.90 -2.26 -6.44
N PHE A 210 -9.33 -1.81 -7.61
CA PHE A 210 -8.91 -0.55 -8.23
C PHE A 210 -9.99 0.53 -8.14
N ASN A 211 -10.33 0.91 -6.91
CA ASN A 211 -11.43 1.82 -6.58
C ASN A 211 -11.04 3.31 -6.55
N SER A 212 -9.88 3.69 -7.11
CA SER A 212 -9.44 5.08 -7.23
C SER A 212 -8.59 5.28 -8.49
N ILE A 213 -8.52 6.54 -8.95
CA ILE A 213 -7.70 6.90 -10.12
C ILE A 213 -6.23 6.60 -9.88
N ASP A 214 -5.70 6.91 -8.68
CA ASP A 214 -4.30 6.60 -8.33
C ASP A 214 -3.95 5.12 -8.50
N LYS A 215 -4.86 4.22 -8.11
CA LYS A 215 -4.66 2.78 -8.24
C LYS A 215 -4.72 2.35 -9.71
N LEU A 216 -5.64 2.91 -10.49
CA LEU A 216 -5.74 2.63 -11.93
C LEU A 216 -4.52 3.14 -12.70
N ASP A 217 -4.01 4.32 -12.35
CA ASP A 217 -2.79 4.88 -12.93
C ASP A 217 -1.57 4.02 -12.60
N PHE A 218 -1.52 3.45 -11.39
CA PHE A 218 -0.49 2.46 -11.05
C PHE A 218 -0.48 1.28 -12.04
N VAL A 219 -1.64 0.68 -12.35
CA VAL A 219 -1.72 -0.40 -13.35
C VAL A 219 -1.27 0.07 -14.73
N ARG A 220 -1.80 1.21 -15.18
CA ARG A 220 -1.53 1.80 -16.51
C ARG A 220 -0.04 2.00 -16.76
N TYR A 221 0.68 2.52 -15.77
CA TYR A 221 2.11 2.81 -15.93
C TYR A 221 3.00 1.63 -15.56
N HIS A 222 2.57 0.74 -14.66
CA HIS A 222 3.40 -0.35 -14.18
C HIS A 222 3.38 -1.57 -15.11
N VAL A 223 2.21 -2.00 -15.58
CA VAL A 223 2.08 -3.23 -16.40
C VAL A 223 2.95 -3.19 -17.67
N PRO A 224 3.02 -2.08 -18.45
CA PRO A 224 3.88 -2.02 -19.62
C PRO A 224 5.38 -2.17 -19.32
N THR A 225 5.81 -1.88 -18.08
CA THR A 225 7.21 -2.07 -17.65
C THR A 225 7.55 -3.53 -17.38
N LEU A 226 6.53 -4.37 -17.16
CA LEU A 226 6.67 -5.81 -16.94
C LEU A 226 6.43 -6.59 -18.23
N ASN A 227 5.36 -6.24 -18.95
CA ASN A 227 5.01 -6.85 -20.23
C ASN A 227 4.28 -5.81 -21.10
N ASN A 228 4.93 -5.39 -22.19
CA ASN A 228 4.42 -4.36 -23.10
C ASN A 228 3.31 -4.85 -24.05
N SER A 229 3.07 -6.16 -24.11
CA SER A 229 2.07 -6.79 -24.99
C SER A 229 0.71 -6.97 -24.29
N THR A 230 0.64 -6.71 -22.98
CA THR A 230 -0.60 -6.83 -22.21
C THR A 230 -1.53 -5.65 -22.50
N SER A 231 -2.71 -5.93 -23.08
CA SER A 231 -3.70 -4.90 -23.40
C SER A 231 -4.78 -4.74 -22.32
N ARG A 232 -5.13 -5.83 -21.62
CA ARG A 232 -6.16 -5.89 -20.58
C ARG A 232 -5.78 -6.86 -19.48
N ILE A 233 -6.19 -6.56 -18.25
CA ILE A 233 -6.06 -7.47 -17.11
C ILE A 233 -7.37 -7.59 -16.33
N PHE A 234 -7.68 -8.79 -15.84
CA PHE A 234 -8.78 -8.99 -14.92
C PHE A 234 -8.51 -8.34 -13.57
N VAL A 235 -9.57 -7.78 -12.99
CA VAL A 235 -9.60 -7.21 -11.65
C VAL A 235 -10.76 -7.77 -10.85
N GLY A 236 -10.79 -7.51 -9.54
CA GLY A 236 -11.81 -8.02 -8.62
C GLY A 236 -13.16 -7.33 -8.74
N LEU A 237 -13.59 -6.97 -9.94
CA LEU A 237 -14.84 -6.28 -10.20
C LEU A 237 -15.80 -7.23 -10.91
N ARG A 238 -17.02 -7.37 -10.39
CA ARG A 238 -18.04 -8.25 -10.97
C ARG A 238 -19.42 -7.62 -10.86
N LYS A 239 -20.29 -7.90 -11.83
CA LYS A 239 -21.70 -7.53 -11.80
C LYS A 239 -22.50 -8.69 -11.22
N THR A 240 -22.99 -8.54 -10.00
CA THR A 240 -23.87 -9.53 -9.36
C THR A 240 -25.33 -9.13 -9.56
N ILE A 241 -26.15 -10.11 -9.94
CA ILE A 241 -27.60 -9.95 -10.03
C ILE A 241 -28.14 -10.10 -8.61
N ALA A 242 -28.85 -9.09 -8.10
CA ALA A 242 -29.71 -9.31 -6.94
C ALA A 242 -30.82 -10.26 -7.41
N LEU A 243 -30.89 -11.46 -6.83
CA LEU A 243 -32.00 -12.40 -7.10
C LEU A 243 -33.29 -11.80 -6.55
N SER A 244 -33.87 -10.84 -7.24
CA SER A 244 -35.11 -10.20 -6.81
C SER A 244 -36.35 -10.99 -7.25
N ASN A 245 -36.21 -12.26 -7.66
CA ASN A 245 -37.30 -13.24 -7.86
C ASN A 245 -36.70 -14.61 -8.22
N ALA A 246 -36.07 -15.31 -7.27
CA ALA A 246 -36.04 -16.75 -7.36
C ALA A 246 -37.36 -17.24 -6.76
N SER A 247 -38.39 -17.41 -7.58
CA SER A 247 -39.54 -18.21 -7.13
C SER A 247 -39.00 -19.61 -6.87
N ALA A 248 -38.89 -19.98 -5.61
CA ALA A 248 -38.67 -21.35 -5.19
C ALA A 248 -39.79 -22.19 -5.84
N PHE A 249 -39.45 -22.97 -6.86
CA PHE A 249 -40.34 -24.02 -7.32
C PHE A 249 -40.32 -25.09 -6.22
N GLU A 250 -41.46 -25.31 -5.58
CA GLU A 250 -41.66 -26.43 -4.66
C GLU A 250 -41.38 -27.76 -5.36
N PRO A 251 -40.90 -28.79 -4.64
CA PRO A 251 -40.59 -30.08 -5.23
C PRO A 251 -41.88 -30.85 -5.53
N GLY A 252 -42.45 -30.61 -6.72
CA GLY A 252 -43.58 -31.37 -7.26
C GLY A 252 -43.17 -32.20 -8.48
N ASP A 253 -43.14 -33.52 -8.29
CA ASP A 253 -43.10 -34.61 -9.28
C ASP A 253 -42.14 -34.53 -10.47
N PHE A 254 -40.98 -35.17 -10.28
CA PHE A 254 -40.05 -35.49 -11.35
C PHE A 254 -40.63 -36.57 -12.29
N THR A 255 -40.98 -36.18 -13.51
CA THR A 255 -40.91 -37.09 -14.67
C THR A 255 -39.64 -36.79 -15.47
N ALA A 256 -38.96 -37.86 -15.90
CA ALA A 256 -37.56 -37.88 -16.34
C ALA A 256 -37.25 -37.23 -17.71
N SER A 257 -37.83 -36.06 -18.02
CA SER A 257 -37.56 -35.32 -19.26
C SER A 257 -37.58 -33.79 -19.11
N ALA A 258 -37.34 -33.25 -17.93
CA ALA A 258 -37.16 -31.81 -17.78
C ALA A 258 -35.76 -31.39 -18.29
N ARG A 259 -35.65 -31.11 -19.59
CA ARG A 259 -34.52 -30.32 -20.10
C ARG A 259 -34.54 -28.99 -19.35
N CYS A 260 -33.48 -28.70 -18.62
CA CYS A 260 -33.30 -27.44 -17.94
C CYS A 260 -33.15 -26.33 -18.99
N HIS A 261 -34.27 -25.79 -19.47
CA HIS A 261 -34.28 -24.61 -20.31
C HIS A 261 -34.01 -23.42 -19.39
N ILE A 262 -32.73 -23.07 -19.23
CA ILE A 262 -32.36 -21.75 -18.72
C ILE A 262 -32.73 -20.77 -19.84
N THR A 263 -33.91 -20.17 -19.73
CA THR A 263 -34.22 -18.96 -20.50
C THR A 263 -33.26 -17.90 -20.00
N LEU A 264 -32.21 -17.61 -20.78
CA LEU A 264 -31.31 -16.48 -20.55
C LEU A 264 -32.12 -15.20 -20.75
N PHE A 265 -32.84 -14.77 -19.71
CA PHE A 265 -33.21 -13.37 -19.62
C PHE A 265 -31.90 -12.59 -19.53
N TYR A 266 -31.59 -11.80 -20.55
CA TYR A 266 -30.62 -10.71 -20.45
C TYR A 266 -31.16 -9.71 -19.41
N GLN A 267 -31.00 -10.02 -18.13
CA GLN A 267 -31.46 -9.16 -17.05
C GLN A 267 -30.46 -8.01 -16.91
N THR A 268 -30.89 -6.83 -17.32
CA THR A 268 -30.10 -5.60 -17.36
C THR A 268 -29.81 -5.01 -15.96
N GLY A 269 -30.39 -5.56 -14.89
CA GLY A 269 -30.44 -4.99 -13.53
C GLY A 269 -29.44 -5.54 -12.49
N GLY A 270 -28.18 -5.74 -12.84
CA GLY A 270 -27.13 -6.13 -11.88
C GLY A 270 -26.32 -4.95 -11.33
N VAL A 271 -25.77 -5.08 -10.11
CA VAL A 271 -24.92 -4.06 -9.48
C VAL A 271 -23.46 -4.48 -9.57
N TRP A 272 -22.60 -3.55 -9.99
CA TRP A 272 -21.15 -3.75 -10.02
C TRP A 272 -20.56 -3.65 -8.62
N THR A 273 -19.88 -4.69 -8.17
CA THR A 273 -19.29 -4.77 -6.83
C THR A 273 -17.85 -5.26 -6.88
N TRP A 274 -17.02 -4.73 -5.99
CA TRP A 274 -15.68 -5.26 -5.75
C TRP A 274 -15.74 -6.51 -4.88
N SER A 275 -14.90 -7.50 -5.19
CA SER A 275 -14.88 -8.84 -4.60
C SER A 275 -14.63 -8.90 -3.09
N TYR A 276 -14.21 -7.80 -2.46
CA TYR A 276 -13.82 -7.76 -1.04
C TYR A 276 -14.68 -6.85 -0.15
N ASN A 277 -15.34 -5.82 -0.71
CA ASN A 277 -15.99 -4.79 0.12
C ASN A 277 -17.37 -4.35 -0.35
N ASN A 278 -17.97 -5.05 -1.33
CA ASN A 278 -19.29 -4.72 -1.90
C ASN A 278 -19.46 -3.26 -2.36
N LEU A 279 -18.35 -2.51 -2.50
CA LEU A 279 -18.40 -1.14 -2.98
C LEU A 279 -18.62 -1.14 -4.49
N THR A 280 -19.35 -0.13 -4.95
CA THR A 280 -19.56 0.13 -6.37
C THR A 280 -18.44 1.05 -6.91
N PRO A 281 -17.94 0.83 -8.12
CA PRO A 281 -16.98 1.74 -8.75
C PRO A 281 -17.66 3.06 -9.12
N GLY A 282 -17.01 4.19 -8.84
CA GLY A 282 -17.46 5.51 -9.29
C GLY A 282 -17.40 5.63 -10.82
N ALA A 283 -18.29 6.43 -11.41
CA ALA A 283 -18.40 6.63 -12.86
C ALA A 283 -17.06 7.08 -13.50
N GLN A 284 -16.27 7.88 -12.80
CA GLN A 284 -14.97 8.39 -13.24
C GLN A 284 -13.90 7.30 -13.45
N LEU A 285 -14.10 6.10 -12.90
CA LEU A 285 -13.16 4.98 -13.02
C LEU A 285 -13.33 4.21 -14.33
N TRP A 286 -14.50 4.34 -14.97
CA TRP A 286 -14.83 3.67 -16.22
C TRP A 286 -14.28 4.42 -17.43
N GLU A 287 -14.11 3.68 -18.52
CA GLU A 287 -13.89 4.27 -19.83
C GLU A 287 -15.17 4.98 -20.30
N SER A 288 -15.06 6.00 -21.17
CA SER A 288 -16.22 6.83 -21.56
C SER A 288 -17.37 6.04 -22.22
N ALA A 289 -17.05 4.90 -22.83
CA ALA A 289 -18.02 3.99 -23.44
C ALA A 289 -18.38 2.79 -22.54
N ALA A 290 -17.88 2.73 -21.31
CA ALA A 290 -18.06 1.61 -20.39
C ALA A 290 -18.85 2.03 -19.12
N PRO A 291 -19.59 1.10 -18.47
CA PRO A 291 -19.82 -0.29 -18.88
C PRO A 291 -20.73 -0.38 -20.12
N ALA A 292 -20.30 -1.15 -21.12
CA ALA A 292 -20.92 -1.31 -22.44
C ALA A 292 -21.85 -2.53 -22.53
N SER A 293 -22.20 -3.15 -21.41
CA SER A 293 -23.00 -4.39 -21.33
C SER A 293 -22.37 -5.59 -22.08
N GLN A 294 -21.03 -5.64 -22.15
CA GLN A 294 -20.26 -6.73 -22.73
C GLN A 294 -20.22 -7.97 -21.84
N GLY A 295 -20.40 -7.82 -20.53
CA GLY A 295 -20.49 -8.95 -19.63
C GLY A 295 -20.43 -8.57 -18.16
N PRO A 296 -20.47 -9.57 -17.25
CA PRO A 296 -20.54 -9.33 -15.83
C PRO A 296 -19.17 -9.22 -15.16
N LEU A 297 -18.05 -9.23 -15.91
CA LEU A 297 -16.70 -9.21 -15.35
C LEU A 297 -16.02 -7.89 -15.64
N GLY A 298 -15.23 -7.39 -14.70
CA GLY A 298 -14.46 -6.17 -14.87
C GLY A 298 -13.00 -6.43 -15.20
N ALA A 299 -12.46 -5.62 -16.10
CA ALA A 299 -11.06 -5.58 -16.47
C ALA A 299 -10.56 -4.12 -16.51
N VAL A 300 -9.24 -3.95 -16.49
CA VAL A 300 -8.59 -2.65 -16.74
C VAL A 300 -7.94 -2.69 -18.11
N THR A 301 -8.27 -1.73 -18.97
CA THR A 301 -7.58 -1.50 -20.24
C THR A 301 -6.26 -0.78 -19.94
N ILE A 302 -5.12 -1.38 -20.31
CA ILE A 302 -3.78 -0.86 -19.97
C ILE A 302 -3.50 0.47 -20.66
N ALA A 303 -3.94 0.66 -21.90
CA ALA A 303 -3.70 1.90 -22.65
C ALA A 303 -4.35 3.13 -22.00
N THR A 304 -5.56 2.98 -21.46
CA THR A 304 -6.35 4.07 -20.86
C THR A 304 -6.23 4.13 -19.35
N GLY A 305 -5.92 3.00 -18.69
CA GLY A 305 -5.97 2.88 -17.24
C GLY A 305 -7.41 3.02 -16.72
N ARG A 306 -8.40 2.50 -17.44
CA ARG A 306 -9.81 2.62 -17.07
C ARG A 306 -10.51 1.28 -17.09
N LEU A 307 -11.58 1.19 -16.30
CA LEU A 307 -12.39 0.00 -16.17
C LEU A 307 -13.23 -0.21 -17.43
N VAL A 308 -13.29 -1.47 -17.84
CA VAL A 308 -14.17 -1.97 -18.89
C VAL A 308 -14.84 -3.24 -18.39
N ASP A 309 -16.02 -3.51 -18.92
CA ASP A 309 -16.71 -4.77 -18.71
C ASP A 309 -16.37 -5.75 -19.84
N VAL A 310 -16.26 -7.03 -19.49
CA VAL A 310 -15.86 -8.09 -20.41
C VAL A 310 -16.73 -9.35 -20.23
N PRO A 311 -16.86 -10.20 -21.26
CA PRO A 311 -17.69 -11.40 -21.22
C PRO A 311 -17.21 -12.43 -20.21
N ASP A 312 -18.14 -13.07 -19.52
CA ASP A 312 -17.90 -14.32 -18.80
C ASP A 312 -18.12 -15.50 -19.75
N SER A 313 -17.04 -15.91 -20.41
CA SER A 313 -17.09 -17.06 -21.34
C SER A 313 -15.84 -17.92 -21.21
N GLY A 314 -15.97 -19.22 -21.53
CA GLY A 314 -14.85 -20.17 -21.47
C GLY A 314 -13.66 -19.81 -22.37
N TYR A 315 -13.88 -18.97 -23.38
CA TYR A 315 -12.86 -18.49 -24.32
C TYR A 315 -12.25 -17.16 -23.92
N HIS A 316 -12.87 -16.43 -22.98
CA HIS A 316 -12.37 -15.14 -22.54
C HIS A 316 -11.39 -15.33 -21.38
N LYS A 317 -10.12 -15.46 -21.74
CA LYS A 317 -9.01 -15.62 -20.79
C LYS A 317 -8.12 -14.39 -20.85
N LEU A 318 -7.85 -13.80 -19.68
CA LEU A 318 -6.97 -12.64 -19.56
C LEU A 318 -5.92 -12.88 -18.48
N PRO A 319 -4.80 -12.16 -18.53
CA PRO A 319 -3.93 -11.98 -17.38
C PRO A 319 -4.68 -11.31 -16.23
N PHE A 320 -4.15 -11.42 -15.02
CA PHE A 320 -4.84 -10.94 -13.82
C PHE A 320 -3.87 -10.35 -12.79
N VAL A 321 -4.44 -9.63 -11.83
CA VAL A 321 -3.70 -9.01 -10.73
C VAL A 321 -4.34 -9.37 -9.39
N CYS A 322 -3.48 -9.75 -8.44
CA CYS A 322 -3.85 -9.99 -7.05
C CYS A 322 -3.46 -8.81 -6.16
N GLU A 323 -4.21 -8.58 -5.09
CA GLU A 323 -3.95 -7.58 -4.05
C GLU A 323 -3.93 -8.25 -2.67
N LYS A 324 -3.01 -7.83 -1.79
CA LYS A 324 -3.05 -8.13 -0.35
C LYS A 324 -2.66 -6.91 0.48
N ASN A 325 -2.99 -6.94 1.77
CA ASN A 325 -2.54 -5.92 2.71
C ASN A 325 -1.04 -6.04 2.95
N LEU A 326 -0.42 -4.93 3.36
CA LEU A 326 0.91 -5.01 3.97
C LEU A 326 0.84 -5.91 5.22
N PRO A 327 1.89 -6.70 5.50
CA PRO A 327 1.98 -7.56 6.69
C PRO A 327 1.97 -6.77 8.00
#